data_AF-A0A938AP21-F1
#
_entry.id   AF-A0A938AP21-F1
#
_cell.length_a   1.000
_cell.length_b   1.000
_cell.length_c   1.000
_cell.angle_alpha   90.00
_cell.angle_beta   90.00
_cell.angle_gamma   90.00
#
_symmetry.space_group_name_H-M   'P 1'
#
loop_
_entity.id
_entity.type
_entity.pdbx_description
1 polymer ?
#
loop_
_entity_poly.entity_id
_entity_poly.type
_entity_poly.pdbx_seq_one_letter_code
_entity_poly.pdbx_strand_id
1 'polypeptide(L)'
;MMSRQYVLRSEDQGRTWTLLPHPRHGGWCLPRFNRMDEGRPINLGGGEVYLMLRTCEGHLWATRSMDDGKTWEAPAPTPLVHPDAPPMLFHLSDGKALAAFHHNRHHDLNYVNLGDNPGMKDRSEIWVSLSKDGGRGWSEPRFVFANAAAPTLSNGWFNWQCSYLDAFTDSGLIHLFVPHRWQRCLHLQMPEAEISRLPTAEELR
;
A
#
# COMPACT_ATOMS: atom_id res chain seq x y z
N MET A 1 9.63 -1.85 18.79
CA MET A 1 8.19 -2.20 18.80
C MET A 1 8.03 -3.52 18.08
N MET A 2 7.28 -4.48 18.65
CA MET A 2 7.01 -5.77 17.99
C MET A 2 5.61 -5.72 17.38
N SER A 3 5.50 -6.04 16.09
CA SER A 3 4.20 -6.22 15.44
C SER A 3 4.16 -7.49 14.60
N ARG A 4 2.93 -7.97 14.37
CA ARG A 4 2.63 -9.21 13.68
C ARG A 4 1.39 -8.98 12.83
N GLN A 5 1.46 -9.31 11.55
CA GLN A 5 0.31 -9.27 10.66
C GLN A 5 -0.48 -10.57 10.76
N TYR A 6 -1.80 -10.42 10.83
CA TYR A 6 -2.76 -11.52 10.78
C TYR A 6 -3.86 -11.20 9.76
N VAL A 7 -4.61 -12.23 9.37
CA VAL A 7 -5.88 -12.09 8.65
C VAL A 7 -6.98 -12.66 9.53
N LEU A 8 -8.10 -11.94 9.60
CA LEU A 8 -9.33 -12.43 10.20
C LEU A 8 -10.28 -12.80 9.06
N ARG A 9 -10.78 -14.03 9.08
CA ARG A 9 -11.72 -14.54 8.07
C ARG A 9 -13.00 -14.99 8.74
N SER A 10 -14.14 -14.71 8.11
CA SER A 10 -15.46 -15.15 8.55
C SER A 10 -16.18 -15.81 7.39
N GLU A 11 -16.87 -16.93 7.65
CA GLU A 11 -17.73 -17.62 6.68
C GLU A 11 -19.23 -17.43 6.97
N ASP A 12 -19.57 -16.72 8.05
CA ASP A 12 -20.92 -16.58 8.58
C ASP A 12 -21.34 -15.11 8.72
N GLN A 13 -20.88 -14.28 7.79
CA GLN A 13 -21.20 -12.85 7.70
C GLN A 13 -20.78 -12.07 8.96
N GLY A 14 -19.63 -12.43 9.54
CA GLY A 14 -19.00 -11.72 10.65
C GLY A 14 -19.45 -12.17 12.04
N ARG A 15 -20.24 -13.24 12.16
CA ARG A 15 -20.67 -13.77 13.47
C ARG A 15 -19.53 -14.44 14.19
N THR A 16 -18.71 -15.20 13.47
CA THR A 16 -17.49 -15.83 13.98
C THR A 16 -16.30 -15.53 13.07
N TRP A 17 -15.11 -15.57 13.66
CA TRP A 17 -13.87 -15.21 12.99
C TRP A 17 -12.78 -16.23 13.29
N THR A 18 -12.07 -16.66 12.24
CA THR A 18 -10.84 -17.45 12.32
C THR A 18 -9.64 -16.53 12.17
N LEU A 19 -8.67 -16.68 13.07
CA LEU A 19 -7.39 -15.95 13.01
C LEU A 19 -6.35 -16.77 12.24
N LEU A 20 -5.77 -16.16 11.21
CA LEU A 20 -4.75 -16.75 10.33
C LEU A 20 -3.48 -15.87 10.35
N PRO A 21 -2.28 -16.42 10.02
CA PRO A 21 -2.02 -17.82 9.65
C PRO A 21 -2.00 -18.79 10.84
N HIS A 22 -1.75 -18.30 12.06
CA HIS A 22 -1.71 -19.10 13.28
C HIS A 22 -2.27 -18.32 14.48
N PRO A 23 -2.57 -18.99 15.61
CA PRO A 23 -2.89 -18.31 16.87
C PRO A 23 -1.78 -17.36 17.32
N ARG A 24 -2.14 -16.34 18.09
CA ARG A 24 -1.14 -15.40 18.63
C ARG A 24 -0.15 -16.15 19.54
N HIS A 25 1.16 -15.93 19.41
CA HIS A 25 1.86 -14.87 18.67
C HIS A 25 2.40 -15.25 17.26
N GLY A 26 1.84 -16.26 16.59
CA GLY A 26 2.29 -16.84 15.30
C GLY A 26 1.89 -16.10 14.01
N GLY A 27 1.74 -14.77 14.04
CA GLY A 27 1.49 -13.96 12.84
C GLY A 27 2.74 -13.71 12.01
N TRP A 28 2.59 -13.12 10.82
CA TRP A 28 3.75 -12.78 9.98
C TRP A 28 4.51 -11.57 10.51
N CYS A 29 5.83 -11.60 10.34
CA CYS A 29 6.70 -10.44 10.53
C CYS A 29 7.95 -10.58 9.67
N LEU A 30 8.63 -9.46 9.43
CA LEU A 30 10.03 -9.50 9.00
C LEU A 30 10.92 -9.81 10.20
N PRO A 31 11.66 -10.93 10.22
CA PRO A 31 12.45 -11.31 11.38
C PRO A 31 13.47 -10.24 11.80
N ARG A 32 14.14 -9.61 10.83
CA ARG A 32 15.13 -8.55 11.07
C ARG A 32 14.57 -7.35 11.83
N PHE A 33 13.32 -6.97 11.55
CA PHE A 33 12.66 -5.79 12.14
C PHE A 33 11.68 -6.14 13.25
N ASN A 34 11.36 -7.43 13.40
CA ASN A 34 10.33 -7.95 14.30
C ASN A 34 8.96 -7.25 14.09
N ARG A 35 8.68 -6.89 12.83
CA ARG A 35 7.58 -5.99 12.45
C ARG A 35 6.99 -6.37 11.10
N MET A 36 5.67 -6.32 11.01
CA MET A 36 4.88 -6.28 9.77
C MET A 36 3.50 -5.79 10.17
N ASP A 37 3.02 -4.77 9.48
CA ASP A 37 1.79 -4.07 9.82
C ASP A 37 0.82 -4.13 8.64
N GLU A 38 -0.30 -3.42 8.78
CA GLU A 38 -1.27 -3.02 7.76
C GLU A 38 -1.24 -3.85 6.47
N GLY A 39 -2.21 -4.74 6.34
CA GLY A 39 -2.45 -5.52 5.14
C GLY A 39 -3.66 -5.03 4.37
N ARG A 40 -3.61 -5.15 3.04
CA ARG A 40 -4.74 -4.88 2.13
C ARG A 40 -5.01 -6.11 1.25
N PRO A 41 -5.98 -6.97 1.63
CA PRO A 41 -6.38 -8.10 0.81
C PRO A 41 -7.24 -7.64 -0.37
N ILE A 42 -7.09 -8.31 -1.52
CA ILE A 42 -7.90 -8.10 -2.72
C ILE A 42 -8.27 -9.46 -3.32
N ASN A 43 -9.56 -9.64 -3.61
CA ASN A 43 -10.06 -10.84 -4.29
C ASN A 43 -9.74 -10.74 -5.78
N LEU A 44 -9.05 -11.73 -6.33
CA LEU A 44 -8.68 -11.81 -7.75
C LEU A 44 -9.60 -12.73 -8.56
N GLY A 45 -10.59 -13.36 -7.92
CA GLY A 45 -11.46 -14.36 -8.52
C GLY A 45 -10.85 -15.76 -8.49
N GLY A 46 -11.67 -16.78 -8.77
CA GLY A 46 -11.22 -18.17 -8.82
C GLY A 46 -10.70 -18.74 -7.49
N GLY A 47 -11.03 -18.10 -6.36
CA GLY A 47 -10.50 -18.45 -5.03
C GLY A 47 -9.12 -17.84 -4.73
N GLU A 48 -8.52 -17.09 -5.65
CA GLU A 48 -7.26 -16.41 -5.40
C GLU A 48 -7.48 -15.09 -4.64
N VAL A 49 -6.76 -14.91 -3.54
CA VAL A 49 -6.70 -13.65 -2.78
C VAL A 49 -5.25 -13.19 -2.69
N TYR A 50 -4.99 -11.97 -3.11
CA TYR A 50 -3.68 -11.34 -2.97
C TYR A 50 -3.70 -10.37 -1.78
N LEU A 51 -2.70 -10.44 -0.93
CA LEU A 51 -2.56 -9.58 0.24
C LEU A 51 -1.25 -8.82 0.16
N MET A 52 -1.36 -7.51 0.00
CA MET A 52 -0.20 -6.60 0.07
C MET A 52 0.00 -6.11 1.50
N LEU A 53 1.25 -5.91 1.91
CA LEU A 53 1.66 -5.79 3.31
C LEU A 53 2.63 -4.63 3.51
N ARG A 54 2.38 -3.83 4.55
CA ARG A 54 3.30 -2.78 4.99
C ARG A 54 4.53 -3.39 5.62
N THR A 55 5.70 -2.94 5.18
CA THR A 55 6.97 -3.23 5.84
C THR A 55 7.83 -1.98 5.96
N CYS A 56 8.87 -2.06 6.79
CA CYS A 56 9.91 -1.04 6.87
C CYS A 56 11.17 -1.41 6.07
N GLU A 57 11.09 -2.42 5.20
CA GLU A 57 12.25 -2.89 4.41
C GLU A 57 12.48 -2.08 3.12
N GLY A 58 11.67 -1.06 2.85
CA GLY A 58 11.82 -0.21 1.67
C GLY A 58 11.01 -0.66 0.45
N HIS A 59 10.18 -1.70 0.59
CA HIS A 59 9.22 -2.11 -0.41
C HIS A 59 7.99 -2.76 0.23
N LEU A 60 6.90 -2.78 -0.53
CA LEU A 60 5.70 -3.53 -0.15
C LEU A 60 5.98 -5.01 -0.25
N TRP A 61 5.52 -5.79 0.73
CA TRP A 61 5.54 -7.25 0.66
C TRP A 61 4.17 -7.74 0.21
N ALA A 62 4.10 -9.00 -0.22
CA ALA A 62 2.84 -9.64 -0.50
C ALA A 62 2.83 -11.14 -0.23
N THR A 63 1.64 -11.68 -0.06
CA THR A 63 1.36 -13.12 0.01
C THR A 63 0.06 -13.41 -0.73
N ARG A 64 -0.18 -14.69 -1.03
CA ARG A 64 -1.36 -15.18 -1.76
C ARG A 64 -2.01 -16.32 -1.03
N SER A 65 -3.32 -16.40 -1.22
CA SER A 65 -4.13 -17.59 -0.95
C SER A 65 -4.73 -18.06 -2.25
N MET A 66 -4.79 -19.38 -2.45
CA MET A 66 -5.41 -20.03 -3.62
C MET A 66 -6.74 -20.72 -3.28
N ASP A 67 -7.20 -20.57 -2.04
CA ASP A 67 -8.34 -21.28 -1.46
C ASP A 67 -9.28 -20.34 -0.67
N ASP A 68 -9.47 -19.12 -1.19
CA ASP A 68 -10.36 -18.09 -0.66
C ASP A 68 -9.96 -17.61 0.75
N GLY A 69 -8.65 -17.42 0.95
CA GLY A 69 -8.08 -16.88 2.18
C GLY A 69 -7.99 -17.88 3.33
N LYS A 70 -8.15 -19.20 3.08
CA LYS A 70 -8.08 -20.24 4.13
C LYS A 70 -6.64 -20.59 4.48
N THR A 71 -5.79 -20.75 3.48
CA THR A 71 -4.35 -20.93 3.62
C THR A 71 -3.60 -19.88 2.81
N TRP A 72 -2.40 -19.56 3.26
CA TRP A 72 -1.60 -18.47 2.71
C TRP A 72 -0.15 -18.90 2.54
N GLU A 73 0.46 -18.46 1.45
CA GLU A 73 1.89 -18.62 1.21
C GLU A 73 2.71 -17.77 2.20
N ALA A 74 4.02 -18.05 2.29
CA ALA A 74 4.92 -17.17 3.02
C ALA A 74 5.00 -15.80 2.32
N PRO A 75 4.88 -14.67 3.05
CA PRO A 75 5.07 -13.36 2.46
C PRO A 75 6.45 -13.20 1.83
N ALA A 76 6.49 -12.45 0.72
CA ALA A 76 7.69 -12.19 -0.06
C ALA A 76 7.73 -10.71 -0.53
N PRO A 77 8.93 -10.17 -0.82
CA PRO A 77 9.10 -8.82 -1.30
C PRO A 77 8.49 -8.62 -2.71
N THR A 78 7.88 -7.46 -2.97
CA THR A 78 7.48 -7.01 -4.32
C THR A 78 8.50 -6.00 -4.88
N PRO A 79 8.52 -5.73 -6.20
CA PRO A 79 9.38 -4.69 -6.76
C PRO A 79 8.92 -3.25 -6.42
N LEU A 80 7.78 -3.07 -5.75
CA LEU A 80 7.20 -1.75 -5.46
C LEU A 80 7.93 -1.08 -4.29
N VAL A 81 8.81 -0.15 -4.62
CA VAL A 81 9.55 0.70 -3.67
C VAL A 81 8.54 1.52 -2.84
N HIS A 82 8.64 1.37 -1.52
CA HIS A 82 7.69 1.97 -0.57
C HIS A 82 8.32 2.13 0.81
N PRO A 83 8.15 3.28 1.49
CA PRO A 83 8.64 3.47 2.85
C PRO A 83 7.75 2.70 3.82
N ASP A 84 8.01 2.82 5.12
CA ASP A 84 7.13 2.30 6.16
C ASP A 84 5.76 3.00 6.12
N ALA A 85 4.83 2.60 5.25
CA ALA A 85 3.52 3.19 4.98
C ALA A 85 2.52 2.10 4.49
N PRO A 86 1.20 2.34 4.59
CA PRO A 86 0.20 1.31 4.27
C PRO A 86 0.18 0.96 2.77
N PRO A 87 -0.14 -0.30 2.42
CA PRO A 87 -0.48 -0.68 1.05
C PRO A 87 -1.74 0.04 0.56
N MET A 88 -1.69 0.62 -0.64
CA MET A 88 -2.81 1.33 -1.27
C MET A 88 -3.11 0.67 -2.63
N LEU A 89 -3.90 -0.42 -2.60
CA LEU A 89 -4.11 -1.36 -3.71
C LEU A 89 -5.59 -1.47 -4.09
N PHE A 90 -5.92 -1.31 -5.37
CA PHE A 90 -7.29 -1.22 -5.85
C PHE A 90 -7.49 -1.99 -7.15
N HIS A 91 -8.71 -2.46 -7.39
CA HIS A 91 -9.16 -2.84 -8.73
C HIS A 91 -9.43 -1.60 -9.57
N LEU A 92 -9.12 -1.69 -10.86
CA LEU A 92 -9.61 -0.77 -11.88
C LEU A 92 -11.02 -1.16 -12.34
N SER A 93 -11.66 -0.35 -13.18
CA SER A 93 -13.06 -0.56 -13.59
C SER A 93 -13.32 -1.87 -14.33
N ASP A 94 -12.29 -2.51 -14.89
CA ASP A 94 -12.39 -3.82 -15.54
C ASP A 94 -12.54 -5.00 -14.55
N GLY A 95 -12.41 -4.73 -13.24
CA GLY A 95 -12.51 -5.72 -12.17
C GLY A 95 -11.39 -6.77 -12.16
N LYS A 96 -10.31 -6.55 -12.91
CA LYS A 96 -9.19 -7.49 -13.05
C LYS A 96 -7.84 -6.82 -12.85
N ALA A 97 -7.62 -5.69 -13.51
CA ALA A 97 -6.39 -4.94 -13.40
C ALA A 97 -6.30 -4.28 -12.02
N LEU A 98 -5.09 -4.25 -11.48
CA LEU A 98 -4.80 -3.64 -10.20
C LEU A 98 -4.03 -2.33 -10.39
N ALA A 99 -4.34 -1.35 -9.55
CA ALA A 99 -3.53 -0.15 -9.35
C ALA A 99 -2.97 -0.16 -7.93
N ALA A 100 -1.65 -0.19 -7.81
CA ALA A 100 -0.95 0.04 -6.55
C ALA A 100 -0.45 1.48 -6.54
N PHE A 101 -1.01 2.29 -5.62
CA PHE A 101 -0.46 3.59 -5.29
C PHE A 101 0.64 3.42 -4.25
N HIS A 102 1.80 4.01 -4.50
CA HIS A 102 2.97 3.88 -3.64
C HIS A 102 3.82 5.16 -3.70
N HIS A 103 4.79 5.29 -2.80
CA HIS A 103 5.62 6.49 -2.76
C HIS A 103 6.85 6.42 -3.67
N ASN A 104 7.17 5.24 -4.21
CA ASN A 104 8.33 4.98 -5.07
C ASN A 104 9.68 5.52 -4.52
N ARG A 105 9.79 5.54 -3.20
CA ARG A 105 10.93 6.11 -2.47
C ARG A 105 10.99 5.48 -1.09
N HIS A 106 12.19 5.24 -0.58
CA HIS A 106 12.42 4.93 0.83
C HIS A 106 13.80 5.44 1.26
N HIS A 107 14.00 5.64 2.57
CA HIS A 107 15.30 5.94 3.17
C HIS A 107 16.01 4.67 3.65
N ASP A 108 17.25 4.80 4.13
CA ASP A 108 18.09 3.70 4.60
C ASP A 108 17.49 2.92 5.81
N LEU A 109 17.64 1.59 5.78
CA LEU A 109 16.96 0.58 6.60
C LEU A 109 17.37 0.57 8.09
N ASN A 110 18.26 1.45 8.51
CA ASN A 110 18.85 1.51 9.85
C ASN A 110 18.08 2.43 10.80
N TYR A 111 16.74 2.33 10.81
CA TYR A 111 15.90 3.10 11.73
C TYR A 111 15.94 2.52 13.14
N VAL A 112 16.76 3.13 14.00
CA VAL A 112 16.60 3.06 15.44
C VAL A 112 15.94 4.36 15.90
N ASN A 113 14.83 4.24 16.64
CA ASN A 113 14.07 5.33 17.26
C ASN A 113 13.21 6.18 16.29
N LEU A 114 11.89 6.00 16.38
CA LEU A 114 10.87 6.80 15.68
C LEU A 114 10.92 8.31 16.03
N GLY A 115 11.78 8.77 16.95
CA GLY A 115 11.74 10.12 17.52
C GLY A 115 12.55 11.20 16.80
N ASP A 116 13.72 10.89 16.23
CA ASP A 116 14.73 11.90 15.85
C ASP A 116 14.87 12.13 14.33
N ASN A 117 13.94 11.62 13.55
CA ASN A 117 14.00 11.66 12.10
C ASN A 117 13.41 12.97 11.53
N PRO A 118 13.99 13.59 10.45
CA PRO A 118 13.48 14.77 9.73
C PRO A 118 12.04 14.71 9.12
N GLY A 119 11.12 13.92 9.69
CA GLY A 119 9.74 13.77 9.25
C GLY A 119 9.60 12.71 8.15
N MET A 120 8.36 12.31 7.87
CA MET A 120 8.00 11.30 6.86
C MET A 120 8.19 11.81 5.42
N LYS A 121 9.37 12.35 5.09
CA LYS A 121 9.70 12.96 3.79
C LYS A 121 9.44 12.01 2.63
N ASP A 122 9.73 10.73 2.79
CA ASP A 122 9.48 9.74 1.73
C ASP A 122 7.99 9.49 1.47
N ARG A 123 7.10 10.09 2.27
CA ARG A 123 5.65 10.04 2.07
C ARG A 123 5.09 11.30 1.41
N SER A 124 5.90 12.05 0.66
CA SER A 124 5.55 13.32 0.01
C SER A 124 4.98 13.20 -1.40
N GLU A 125 5.08 12.05 -2.03
CA GLU A 125 4.71 11.85 -3.43
C GLU A 125 3.88 10.59 -3.59
N ILE A 126 2.95 10.59 -4.54
CA ILE A 126 2.22 9.38 -4.93
C ILE A 126 2.55 9.05 -6.37
N TRP A 127 2.93 7.80 -6.55
CA TRP A 127 3.14 7.10 -7.81
C TRP A 127 2.13 5.97 -7.93
N VAL A 128 1.90 5.50 -9.15
CA VAL A 128 1.04 4.36 -9.43
C VAL A 128 1.75 3.37 -10.33
N SER A 129 1.65 2.09 -9.98
CA SER A 129 2.07 0.97 -10.82
C SER A 129 0.86 0.07 -11.09
N LEU A 130 0.74 -0.41 -12.32
CA LEU A 130 -0.38 -1.23 -12.76
C LEU A 130 0.00 -2.70 -12.86
N SER A 131 -0.93 -3.58 -12.55
CA SER A 131 -0.79 -5.01 -12.79
C SER A 131 -1.98 -5.55 -13.57
N LYS A 132 -1.72 -6.40 -14.57
CA LYS A 132 -2.75 -7.08 -15.37
C LYS A 132 -2.81 -8.60 -15.11
N ASP A 133 -1.97 -9.09 -14.20
CA ASP A 133 -1.77 -10.52 -13.91
C ASP A 133 -1.97 -10.83 -12.41
N GLY A 134 -2.80 -10.03 -11.75
CA GLY A 134 -3.14 -10.19 -10.34
C GLY A 134 -1.98 -9.88 -9.40
N GLY A 135 -1.08 -8.96 -9.76
CA GLY A 135 0.06 -8.52 -8.94
C GLY A 135 1.29 -9.42 -9.04
N ARG A 136 1.42 -10.23 -10.11
CA ARG A 136 2.64 -11.04 -10.37
C ARG A 136 3.72 -10.18 -11.02
N GLY A 137 3.31 -9.30 -11.92
CA GLY A 137 4.11 -8.24 -12.50
C GLY A 137 3.50 -6.87 -12.23
N TRP A 138 4.35 -5.86 -12.23
CA TRP A 138 4.00 -4.44 -12.07
C TRP A 138 4.63 -3.64 -13.21
N SER A 139 3.88 -2.67 -13.75
CA SER A 139 4.41 -1.73 -14.72
C SER A 139 5.48 -0.83 -14.11
N GLU A 140 6.20 -0.09 -14.97
CA GLU A 140 6.99 1.05 -14.51
C GLU A 140 6.12 2.03 -13.71
N PRO A 141 6.61 2.57 -12.58
CA PRO A 141 5.89 3.57 -11.79
C PRO A 141 5.65 4.87 -12.58
N ARG A 142 4.43 5.39 -12.46
CA ARG A 142 4.03 6.68 -13.04
C ARG A 142 3.64 7.67 -11.97
N PHE A 143 4.07 8.92 -12.10
CA PHE A 143 3.88 9.96 -11.11
C PHE A 143 2.45 10.51 -11.14
N VAL A 144 1.81 10.57 -9.97
CA VAL A 144 0.43 11.07 -9.82
C VAL A 144 0.45 12.50 -9.29
N PHE A 145 1.07 12.73 -8.13
CA PHE A 145 1.20 14.07 -7.54
C PHE A 145 2.29 14.13 -6.47
N ALA A 146 2.72 15.35 -6.14
CA ALA A 146 3.57 15.66 -5.00
C ALA A 146 2.89 16.64 -4.05
N ASN A 147 3.15 16.48 -2.75
CA ASN A 147 2.87 17.48 -1.73
C ASN A 147 3.94 18.58 -1.82
N ALA A 148 3.56 19.71 -2.41
CA ALA A 148 4.41 20.88 -2.58
C ALA A 148 4.24 21.94 -1.46
N ALA A 149 3.76 21.55 -0.27
CA ALA A 149 3.56 22.50 0.82
C ALA A 149 4.85 22.75 1.63
N ALA A 150 5.05 24.00 2.04
CA ALA A 150 6.15 24.34 2.95
C ALA A 150 5.99 23.61 4.32
N PRO A 151 7.10 23.15 4.93
CA PRO A 151 7.06 22.34 6.15
C PRO A 151 6.86 23.20 7.41
N THR A 152 5.72 23.87 7.51
CA THR A 152 5.40 24.84 8.55
C THR A 152 4.67 24.25 9.77
N LEU A 153 4.29 22.97 9.75
CA LEU A 153 3.62 22.34 10.88
C LEU A 153 4.62 21.98 11.98
N SER A 154 4.22 22.19 13.23
CA SER A 154 5.01 21.86 14.42
C SER A 154 5.32 20.36 14.51
N ASN A 155 4.41 19.50 14.05
CA ASN A 155 4.68 18.08 13.90
C ASN A 155 5.35 17.79 12.55
N GLY A 156 6.67 17.50 12.60
CA GLY A 156 7.48 17.18 11.43
C GLY A 156 6.94 16.02 10.58
N TRP A 157 6.22 15.08 11.18
CA TRP A 157 5.62 13.93 10.47
C TRP A 157 4.55 14.37 9.50
N PHE A 158 3.81 15.44 9.83
CA PHE A 158 2.64 15.88 9.09
C PHE A 158 3.05 16.70 7.88
N ASN A 159 4.25 17.28 7.87
CA ASN A 159 4.67 18.20 6.81
C ASN A 159 4.65 17.57 5.41
N TRP A 160 4.95 16.28 5.33
CA TRP A 160 5.15 15.58 4.06
C TRP A 160 4.03 14.61 3.72
N GLN A 161 3.27 14.14 4.71
CA GLN A 161 2.39 12.99 4.56
C GLN A 161 1.29 13.16 3.47
N CYS A 162 1.22 12.17 2.57
CA CYS A 162 0.09 11.91 1.66
C CYS A 162 -0.23 10.39 1.48
N SER A 163 0.18 9.54 2.43
CA SER A 163 -0.18 8.10 2.51
C SER A 163 -1.64 7.89 2.96
N TYR A 164 -2.05 6.62 3.10
CA TYR A 164 -3.40 6.22 3.49
C TYR A 164 -4.47 6.66 2.48
N LEU A 165 -4.06 6.76 1.21
CA LEU A 165 -4.96 7.01 0.10
C LEU A 165 -5.96 5.85 0.00
N ASP A 166 -7.23 6.20 -0.16
CA ASP A 166 -8.28 5.27 -0.57
C ASP A 166 -8.82 5.68 -1.95
N ALA A 167 -9.34 4.72 -2.71
CA ALA A 167 -9.75 4.94 -4.08
C ALA A 167 -10.85 3.99 -4.52
N PHE A 168 -11.65 4.45 -5.48
CA PHE A 168 -12.56 3.62 -6.25
C PHE A 168 -12.70 4.19 -7.66
N THR A 169 -13.14 3.34 -8.59
CA THR A 169 -13.47 3.76 -9.95
C THR A 169 -14.98 3.86 -10.11
N ASP A 170 -15.43 4.89 -10.83
CA ASP A 170 -16.84 5.09 -11.18
C ASP A 170 -16.91 5.94 -12.45
N SER A 171 -17.80 5.55 -13.37
CA SER A 171 -18.12 6.35 -14.56
C SER A 171 -16.88 6.79 -15.39
N GLY A 172 -15.87 5.93 -15.50
CA GLY A 172 -14.62 6.19 -16.25
C GLY A 172 -13.60 7.07 -15.52
N LEU A 173 -13.86 7.43 -14.26
CA LEU A 173 -12.97 8.16 -13.39
C LEU A 173 -12.40 7.23 -12.32
N ILE A 174 -11.18 7.53 -11.87
CA ILE A 174 -10.68 7.07 -10.58
C ILE A 174 -10.79 8.23 -9.57
N HIS A 175 -11.47 7.96 -8.46
CA HIS A 175 -11.64 8.87 -7.33
C HIS A 175 -10.59 8.54 -6.29
N LEU A 176 -9.75 9.51 -5.91
CA LEU A 176 -8.72 9.35 -4.90
C LEU A 176 -9.06 10.22 -3.68
N PHE A 177 -9.11 9.61 -2.50
CA PHE A 177 -9.29 10.27 -1.21
C PHE A 177 -7.96 10.24 -0.48
N VAL A 178 -7.32 11.40 -0.39
CA VAL A 178 -5.95 11.55 0.09
C VAL A 178 -5.96 12.25 1.44
N PRO A 179 -5.68 11.54 2.56
CA PRO A 179 -5.30 12.19 3.80
C PRO A 179 -4.06 13.04 3.54
N HIS A 180 -4.22 14.35 3.61
CA HIS A 180 -3.16 15.30 3.29
C HIS A 180 -2.69 15.95 4.58
N ARG A 181 -1.43 15.67 4.95
CA ARG A 181 -0.75 16.20 6.13
C ARG A 181 -1.48 15.91 7.44
N TRP A 182 -2.38 14.92 7.46
CA TRP A 182 -3.32 14.64 8.56
C TRP A 182 -4.06 15.89 9.08
N GLN A 183 -4.36 16.83 8.20
CA GLN A 183 -5.16 18.03 8.52
C GLN A 183 -6.47 18.08 7.75
N ARG A 184 -6.54 17.37 6.62
CA ARG A 184 -7.69 17.34 5.71
C ARG A 184 -7.66 16.09 4.84
N CYS A 185 -8.79 15.78 4.23
CA CYS A 185 -8.85 14.85 3.11
C CYS A 185 -9.01 15.65 1.81
N LEU A 186 -8.21 15.36 0.80
CA LEU A 186 -8.37 15.88 -0.56
C LEU A 186 -9.11 14.84 -1.39
N HIS A 187 -10.08 15.28 -2.19
CA HIS A 187 -10.70 14.44 -3.21
C HIS A 187 -10.13 14.84 -4.57
N LEU A 188 -9.34 13.95 -5.17
CA LEU A 188 -8.80 14.12 -6.51
C LEU A 188 -9.56 13.18 -7.46
N GLN A 189 -9.70 13.62 -8.71
CA GLN A 189 -10.35 12.84 -9.75
C GLN A 189 -9.50 12.92 -11.00
N MET A 190 -9.35 11.79 -11.70
CA MET A 190 -8.76 11.76 -13.03
C MET A 190 -9.43 10.69 -13.88
N PRO A 191 -9.46 10.85 -15.21
CA PRO A 191 -9.91 9.77 -16.09
C PRO A 191 -9.04 8.52 -15.89
N GLU A 192 -9.68 7.38 -15.68
CA GLU A 192 -8.98 6.10 -15.47
C GLU A 192 -8.09 5.73 -16.67
N ALA A 193 -8.56 6.05 -17.87
CA ALA A 193 -7.83 5.81 -19.12
C ALA A 193 -6.50 6.58 -19.24
N GLU A 194 -6.32 7.65 -18.46
CA GLU A 194 -5.09 8.46 -18.48
C GLU A 194 -4.04 7.97 -17.48
N ILE A 195 -4.36 7.02 -16.59
CA ILE A 195 -3.40 6.50 -15.59
C ILE A 195 -2.13 5.98 -16.26
N SER A 196 -2.26 5.23 -17.36
CA SER A 196 -1.12 4.67 -18.09
C SER A 196 -0.33 5.71 -18.90
N ARG A 197 -0.76 6.97 -18.91
CA ARG A 197 -0.10 8.09 -19.62
C ARG A 197 0.54 9.10 -18.67
N LEU A 198 0.36 8.94 -17.37
CA LEU A 198 1.06 9.71 -16.35
C LEU A 198 2.58 9.58 -16.53
N PRO A 199 3.36 10.63 -16.26
CA PRO A 199 4.77 10.64 -16.60
C PRO A 199 5.58 9.65 -15.76
N THR A 200 6.59 9.01 -16.37
CA THR A 200 7.57 8.19 -15.66
C THR A 200 8.62 9.06 -14.98
N ALA A 201 9.50 8.45 -14.17
CA ALA A 201 10.59 9.18 -13.54
C ALA A 201 11.63 9.71 -14.56
N GLU A 202 11.75 9.06 -15.72
CA GLU A 202 12.63 9.51 -16.80
C GLU A 202 12.05 10.75 -17.50
N GLU A 203 10.73 10.76 -17.73
CA GLU A 203 10.02 11.86 -18.41
C GLU A 203 9.92 13.15 -17.58
N LEU A 204 10.15 13.07 -16.26
CA LEU A 204 10.15 14.22 -15.33
C LEU A 204 11.51 14.90 -15.16
N ARG A 205 12.57 14.39 -15.80
CA ARG A 205 13.94 14.92 -15.66
C ARG A 205 14.22 16.13 -16.54
#